data_AF-A0A411HE47-F1
#
_entry.id   AF-A0A411HE47-F1
#
_cell.length_a   1.000
_cell.length_b   1.000
_cell.length_c   1.000
_cell.angle_alpha   90.00
_cell.angle_beta   90.00
_cell.angle_gamma   90.00
#
_symmetry.space_group_name_H-M   'P 1'
#
loop_
_entity.id
_entity.type
_entity.pdbx_description
1 polymer ?
#
loop_
_entity_poly.entity_id
_entity_poly.type
_entity_poly.pdbx_seq_one_letter_code
_entity_poly.pdbx_strand_id
1 'polypeptide(L)'
;TYGYKRFEILAAVLNGVTLIGIALFIFYEAIERFANPPEVATTGMLIISTIGLLVNILVAWIMMRGSDTKDNLNMRGAFLHVLSDMLGSVGAIVAALLIMFFGWGWADPLASVIVALLVIRSGYYVTKSAIHVLMEGTPSNVDVQEIIQLIEQTDGVESIHDLHIWTITS
;
A
#
# COMPACT_ATOMS: atom_id res chain seq x y z
N THR A 1 -14.25 -19.05 22.13
CA THR A 1 -14.41 -17.78 21.39
C THR A 1 -13.13 -17.48 20.61
N TYR A 2 -13.22 -16.90 19.41
CA TYR A 2 -12.10 -16.73 18.46
C TYR A 2 -11.03 -15.66 18.81
N GLY A 3 -11.12 -15.00 19.96
CA GLY A 3 -10.15 -13.98 20.40
C GLY A 3 -10.22 -12.65 19.62
N TYR A 4 -9.18 -11.83 19.72
CA TYR A 4 -9.14 -10.45 19.19
C TYR A 4 -8.53 -10.31 17.78
N LYS A 5 -8.36 -11.42 17.05
CA LYS A 5 -7.69 -11.41 15.73
C LYS A 5 -8.39 -10.54 14.68
N ARG A 6 -9.73 -10.44 14.73
CA ARG A 6 -10.50 -9.55 13.83
C ARG A 6 -10.26 -8.06 14.10
N PHE A 7 -9.73 -7.68 15.26
CA PHE A 7 -9.39 -6.28 15.55
C PHE A 7 -8.25 -5.78 14.64
N GLU A 8 -7.31 -6.65 14.30
CA GLU A 8 -6.23 -6.35 13.35
C GLU A 8 -6.77 -6.00 11.96
N ILE A 9 -7.79 -6.73 11.52
CA ILE A 9 -8.47 -6.48 10.23
C ILE A 9 -9.24 -5.15 10.26
N LEU A 10 -9.93 -4.84 11.36
CA LEU A 10 -10.59 -3.53 11.53
C LEU A 10 -9.58 -2.38 11.49
N ALA A 11 -8.42 -2.54 12.15
CA ALA A 11 -7.34 -1.57 12.08
C ALA A 11 -6.80 -1.41 10.64
N ALA A 12 -6.69 -2.51 9.88
CA ALA A 12 -6.28 -2.47 8.48
C ALA A 12 -7.30 -1.73 7.59
N VAL A 13 -8.61 -1.93 7.80
CA VAL A 13 -9.66 -1.16 7.10
C VAL A 13 -9.53 0.33 7.42
N LEU A 14 -9.41 0.68 8.70
CA LEU A 14 -9.25 2.07 9.14
C LEU A 14 -8.02 2.73 8.52
N ASN A 15 -6.88 2.01 8.50
CA ASN A 15 -5.66 2.49 7.87
C ASN A 15 -5.86 2.72 6.36
N GLY A 16 -6.41 1.75 5.63
CA GLY A 16 -6.65 1.87 4.20
C GLY A 16 -7.60 3.04 3.85
N VAL A 17 -8.69 3.21 4.62
CA VAL A 17 -9.61 4.35 4.46
C VAL A 17 -8.93 5.68 4.76
N THR A 18 -8.10 5.72 5.80
CA THR A 18 -7.32 6.92 6.16
C THR A 18 -6.35 7.30 5.05
N LEU A 19 -5.62 6.34 4.48
CA LEU A 19 -4.74 6.56 3.34
C LEU A 19 -5.48 7.12 2.13
N ILE A 20 -6.65 6.57 1.80
CA ILE A 20 -7.50 7.09 0.72
C ILE A 20 -7.94 8.53 1.03
N GLY A 21 -8.38 8.81 2.26
CA GLY A 21 -8.80 10.14 2.68
C GLY A 21 -7.68 11.18 2.56
N ILE A 22 -6.48 10.85 3.06
CA ILE A 22 -5.28 11.70 2.94
C ILE A 22 -4.92 11.92 1.47
N ALA A 23 -4.96 10.89 0.64
CA ALA A 23 -4.61 11.01 -0.76
C ALA A 23 -5.61 11.83 -1.57
N LEU A 24 -6.91 11.73 -1.27
CA LEU A 24 -7.94 12.61 -1.86
C LEU A 24 -7.72 14.07 -1.44
N PHE A 25 -7.33 14.30 -0.20
CA PHE A 25 -6.98 15.63 0.30
C PHE A 25 -5.75 16.20 -0.45
N ILE A 26 -4.69 15.42 -0.61
CA ILE A 26 -3.50 15.82 -1.40
C ILE A 26 -3.88 16.11 -2.85
N PHE A 27 -4.73 15.27 -3.46
CA PHE A 27 -5.18 15.46 -4.83
C PHE A 27 -5.97 16.76 -4.98
N TYR A 28 -6.85 17.07 -4.02
CA TYR A 28 -7.57 18.34 -3.97
C TYR A 28 -6.62 19.54 -3.86
N GLU A 29 -5.68 19.51 -2.91
CA GLU A 29 -4.68 20.59 -2.77
C GLU A 29 -3.84 20.76 -4.05
N ALA A 30 -3.46 19.66 -4.71
CA ALA A 30 -2.67 19.72 -5.93
C ALA A 30 -3.44 20.44 -7.07
N ILE A 31 -4.74 20.20 -7.20
CA ILE A 31 -5.59 20.93 -8.16
C ILE A 31 -5.68 22.42 -7.78
N GLU A 32 -5.84 22.72 -6.49
CA GLU A 32 -5.89 24.11 -6.02
C GLU A 32 -4.59 24.87 -6.32
N ARG A 33 -3.43 24.23 -6.12
CA ARG A 33 -2.10 24.80 -6.45
C ARG A 33 -1.88 25.03 -7.95
N PHE A 34 -2.53 24.26 -8.83
CA PHE A 34 -2.51 24.55 -10.27
C PHE A 34 -3.23 25.87 -10.59
N ALA A 35 -4.30 26.19 -9.87
CA ALA A 35 -5.07 27.41 -10.06
C ALA A 35 -4.42 28.63 -9.37
N ASN A 36 -3.85 28.42 -8.18
CA ASN A 36 -3.19 29.46 -7.38
C ASN A 36 -1.82 28.96 -6.91
N PRO A 37 -0.74 29.18 -7.68
CA PRO A 37 0.59 28.71 -7.31
C PRO A 37 1.06 29.42 -6.02
N PRO A 38 1.21 28.70 -4.90
CA PRO A 38 1.74 29.31 -3.68
C PRO A 38 3.26 29.50 -3.80
N GLU A 39 3.85 30.38 -2.97
CA GLU A 39 5.30 30.40 -2.77
C GLU A 39 5.71 29.10 -2.08
N VAL A 40 6.13 28.10 -2.86
CA VAL A 40 6.60 26.82 -2.34
C VAL A 40 7.93 27.04 -1.62
N ALA A 41 8.04 26.61 -0.36
CA ALA A 41 9.31 26.60 0.38
C ALA A 41 10.26 25.53 -0.19
N THR A 42 10.82 25.80 -1.38
CA THR A 42 11.53 24.82 -2.20
C THR A 42 12.75 24.23 -1.50
N THR A 43 13.46 25.03 -0.71
CA THR A 43 14.59 24.58 0.11
C THR A 43 14.15 23.53 1.14
N GLY A 44 13.00 23.74 1.80
CA GLY A 44 12.46 22.79 2.76
C GLY A 44 12.03 21.48 2.10
N MET A 45 11.34 21.57 0.95
CA MET A 45 10.93 20.42 0.14
C MET A 45 12.14 19.57 -0.26
N LEU A 46 13.23 20.19 -0.72
CA LEU A 46 14.44 19.49 -1.14
C LEU A 46 15.12 18.77 0.03
N ILE A 47 15.25 19.44 1.19
CA ILE A 47 15.86 18.84 2.39
C ILE A 47 15.06 17.62 2.85
N ILE A 48 13.74 17.77 3.03
CA ILE A 48 12.87 16.69 3.54
C ILE A 48 12.87 15.50 2.56
N SER A 49 12.73 15.77 1.26
CA SER A 49 12.70 14.71 0.24
C SER A 49 14.05 13.99 0.11
N THR A 50 15.16 14.70 0.29
CA THR A 50 16.51 14.09 0.29
C THR A 50 16.70 13.20 1.51
N ILE A 51 16.32 13.66 2.70
CA ILE A 51 16.40 12.85 3.93
C ILE A 51 15.50 11.61 3.78
N GLY A 52 14.27 11.77 3.31
CA GLY A 52 13.35 10.67 3.05
C GLY A 52 13.92 9.64 2.08
N LEU A 53 14.54 10.09 0.98
CA LEU A 53 15.21 9.22 0.03
C LEU A 53 16.37 8.44 0.68
N LEU A 54 17.22 9.09 1.47
CA LEU A 54 18.32 8.43 2.16
C LEU A 54 17.84 7.37 3.15
N VAL A 55 16.78 7.67 3.91
CA VAL A 55 16.16 6.70 4.83
C VAL A 55 15.61 5.51 4.06
N ASN A 56 14.87 5.73 2.97
CA ASN A 56 14.32 4.64 2.16
C ASN A 56 15.42 3.79 1.50
N ILE A 57 16.51 4.40 1.05
CA ILE A 57 17.69 3.68 0.55
C ILE A 57 18.30 2.80 1.65
N LEU A 58 18.43 3.33 2.88
CA LEU A 58 18.96 2.57 4.01
C LEU A 58 18.06 1.37 4.33
N VAL A 59 16.74 1.56 4.38
CA VAL A 59 15.76 0.48 4.61
C VAL A 59 15.86 -0.58 3.51
N ALA A 60 15.86 -0.17 2.23
CA ALA A 60 16.01 -1.08 1.10
C ALA A 60 17.31 -1.88 1.18
N TRP A 61 18.43 -1.23 1.56
CA TRP A 61 19.72 -1.88 1.71
C TRP A 61 19.76 -2.90 2.85
N ILE A 62 19.14 -2.59 4.00
CA ILE A 62 19.01 -3.53 5.12
C ILE A 62 18.18 -4.74 4.69
N MET A 63 17.05 -4.52 3.99
CA MET A 63 16.20 -5.59 3.48
C MET A 63 16.93 -6.51 2.49
N MET A 64 17.76 -5.95 1.60
CA MET A 64 18.54 -6.73 0.64
C MET A 64 19.63 -7.59 1.31
N ARG A 65 20.22 -7.12 2.43
CA ARG A 65 21.25 -7.88 3.17
C ARG A 65 20.68 -8.95 4.09
N GLY A 66 19.47 -8.75 4.62
CA GLY A 66 18.89 -9.60 5.66
C GLY A 66 18.06 -10.79 5.18
N SER A 67 17.88 -10.99 3.86
CA SER A 67 16.82 -11.87 3.36
C SER A 67 17.32 -12.94 2.38
N ASP A 68 17.22 -14.21 2.79
CA ASP A 68 17.10 -15.35 1.89
C ASP A 68 15.91 -15.11 0.93
N THR A 69 16.22 -14.59 -0.25
CA THR A 69 15.31 -13.72 -1.04
C THR A 69 14.38 -14.47 -1.99
N LYS A 70 14.22 -15.80 -1.84
CA LYS A 70 13.56 -16.59 -2.88
C LYS A 70 12.05 -16.80 -2.69
N ASP A 71 11.53 -16.91 -1.46
CA ASP A 71 10.13 -17.38 -1.29
C ASP A 71 9.21 -16.55 -0.36
N ASN A 72 9.66 -15.41 0.19
CA ASN A 72 8.80 -14.65 1.11
C ASN A 72 8.03 -13.52 0.40
N LEU A 73 6.75 -13.78 0.08
CA LEU A 73 5.83 -12.80 -0.52
C LEU A 73 5.71 -11.50 0.30
N ASN A 74 5.78 -11.57 1.63
CA ASN A 74 5.74 -10.38 2.49
C ASN A 74 6.97 -9.48 2.28
N MET A 75 8.16 -10.07 2.09
CA MET A 75 9.38 -9.30 1.82
C MET A 75 9.33 -8.62 0.46
N ARG A 76 8.75 -9.27 -0.56
CA ARG A 76 8.50 -8.64 -1.87
C ARG A 76 7.52 -7.48 -1.75
N GLY A 77 6.44 -7.65 -0.99
CA GLY A 77 5.45 -6.60 -0.73
C GLY A 77 6.06 -5.38 -0.05
N ALA A 78 6.81 -5.59 1.04
CA ALA A 78 7.51 -4.53 1.76
C ALA A 78 8.56 -3.84 0.86
N PHE A 79 9.28 -4.57 0.02
CA PHE A 79 10.26 -3.99 -0.90
C PHE A 79 9.61 -3.10 -1.97
N LEU A 80 8.50 -3.54 -2.56
CA LEU A 80 7.74 -2.74 -3.53
C LEU A 80 7.15 -1.47 -2.90
N HIS A 81 6.79 -1.53 -1.62
CA HIS A 81 6.35 -0.36 -0.87
C HIS A 81 7.48 0.66 -0.71
N VAL A 82 8.66 0.22 -0.23
CA VAL A 82 9.85 1.09 -0.10
C VAL A 82 10.24 1.69 -1.45
N LEU A 83 10.17 0.91 -2.54
CA LEU A 83 10.42 1.41 -3.89
C LEU A 83 9.44 2.52 -4.29
N SER A 84 8.18 2.41 -3.90
CA SER A 84 7.16 3.43 -4.15
C SER A 84 7.46 4.74 -3.42
N ASP A 85 7.92 4.66 -2.17
CA ASP A 85 8.31 5.83 -1.37
C ASP A 85 9.59 6.50 -1.91
N MET A 86 10.54 5.70 -2.41
CA MET A 86 11.72 6.20 -3.10
C MET A 86 11.35 6.97 -4.37
N LEU A 87 10.43 6.43 -5.19
CA LEU A 87 9.94 7.11 -6.40
C LEU A 87 9.25 8.44 -6.05
N GLY A 88 8.45 8.47 -4.98
CA GLY A 88 7.84 9.70 -4.47
C GLY A 88 8.88 10.74 -4.06
N SER A 89 9.90 10.31 -3.30
CA SER A 89 11.00 11.18 -2.85
C SER A 89 11.81 11.74 -4.02
N VAL A 90 12.11 10.91 -5.04
CA VAL A 90 12.79 11.34 -6.26
C VAL A 90 11.91 12.34 -7.04
N GLY A 91 10.62 12.06 -7.17
CA GLY A 91 9.67 12.97 -7.83
C GLY A 91 9.65 14.35 -7.17
N ALA A 92 9.62 14.39 -5.83
CA ALA A 92 9.65 15.64 -5.08
C ALA A 92 10.99 16.40 -5.21
N ILE A 93 12.13 15.69 -5.22
CA ILE A 93 13.45 16.31 -5.49
C ILE A 93 13.48 16.90 -6.90
N VAL A 94 13.02 16.16 -7.90
CA VAL A 94 12.97 16.65 -9.29
C VAL A 94 12.07 17.88 -9.40
N ALA A 95 10.88 17.86 -8.77
CA ALA A 95 9.99 19.02 -8.72
C ALA A 95 10.65 20.23 -8.06
N ALA A 96 11.32 20.05 -6.92
CA ALA A 96 12.05 21.12 -6.24
C ALA A 96 13.15 21.72 -7.11
N LEU A 97 13.96 20.89 -7.78
CA LEU A 97 15.01 21.35 -8.69
C LEU A 97 14.42 22.11 -9.90
N LEU A 98 13.33 21.61 -10.49
CA LEU A 98 12.65 22.28 -11.59
C LEU A 98 12.11 23.66 -11.19
N ILE A 99 11.58 23.78 -9.97
CA ILE A 99 11.12 25.07 -9.42
C ILE A 99 12.30 26.02 -9.22
N MET A 100 13.42 25.55 -8.63
CA MET A 100 14.59 26.40 -8.35
C MET A 100 15.29 26.93 -9.60
N PHE A 101 15.46 26.08 -10.62
CA PHE A 101 16.23 26.45 -11.82
C PHE A 101 15.39 27.07 -12.93
N PHE A 102 14.15 26.58 -13.13
CA PHE A 102 13.31 26.97 -14.25
C PHE A 102 12.08 27.81 -13.85
N GLY A 103 11.83 27.98 -12.55
CA GLY A 103 10.63 28.66 -12.07
C GLY A 103 9.34 27.89 -12.37
N TRP A 104 9.42 26.59 -12.64
CA TRP A 104 8.28 25.76 -13.03
C TRP A 104 7.44 25.36 -11.82
N GLY A 105 6.67 26.31 -11.29
CA GLY A 105 5.78 26.11 -10.13
C GLY A 105 4.73 25.00 -10.31
N TRP A 106 4.41 24.61 -11.55
CA TRP A 106 3.46 23.54 -11.85
C TRP A 106 4.05 22.12 -11.64
N ALA A 107 5.36 21.98 -11.47
CA ALA A 107 6.02 20.69 -11.27
C ALA A 107 5.64 20.04 -9.93
N ASP A 108 5.46 20.82 -8.86
CA ASP A 108 5.03 20.33 -7.53
C ASP A 108 3.58 19.78 -7.56
N PRO A 109 2.58 20.51 -8.08
CA PRO A 109 1.23 19.99 -8.29
C PRO A 109 1.19 18.69 -9.11
N LEU A 110 1.96 18.60 -10.19
CA LEU A 110 2.00 17.39 -11.02
C LEU A 110 2.58 16.20 -10.25
N ALA A 111 3.71 16.40 -9.55
CA ALA A 111 4.31 15.35 -8.73
C ALA A 111 3.34 14.89 -7.63
N SER A 112 2.64 15.82 -6.99
CA SER A 112 1.64 15.56 -5.95
C SER A 112 0.46 14.73 -6.46
N VAL A 113 -0.05 15.03 -7.66
CA VAL A 113 -1.10 14.24 -8.31
C VAL A 113 -0.65 12.80 -8.56
N ILE A 114 0.57 12.61 -9.08
CA ILE A 114 1.10 11.27 -9.36
C ILE A 114 1.21 10.44 -8.06
N VAL A 115 1.79 11.04 -7.00
CA VAL A 115 1.90 10.37 -5.69
C VAL A 115 0.53 10.08 -5.10
N ALA A 116 -0.41 11.03 -5.14
CA ALA A 116 -1.76 10.81 -4.64
C ALA A 116 -2.46 9.63 -5.34
N LEU A 117 -2.33 9.49 -6.65
CA LEU A 117 -2.90 8.36 -7.39
C LEU A 117 -2.28 7.01 -6.97
N LEU A 118 -0.97 6.96 -6.73
CA LEU A 118 -0.30 5.77 -6.22
C LEU A 118 -0.79 5.39 -4.81
N VAL A 119 -0.96 6.39 -3.93
CA VAL A 119 -1.46 6.17 -2.56
C VAL A 119 -2.92 5.73 -2.57
N ILE A 120 -3.79 6.34 -3.40
CA ILE A 120 -5.19 5.90 -3.58
C ILE A 120 -5.24 4.43 -4.02
N ARG A 121 -4.43 4.06 -5.02
CA ARG A 121 -4.36 2.67 -5.49
C ARG A 121 -3.97 1.74 -4.35
N SER A 122 -2.93 2.07 -3.60
CA SER A 122 -2.46 1.29 -2.45
C SER A 122 -3.54 1.14 -1.38
N GLY A 123 -4.12 2.26 -0.94
CA GLY A 123 -5.19 2.28 0.06
C GLY A 123 -6.40 1.46 -0.37
N TYR A 124 -6.80 1.54 -1.65
CA TYR A 124 -7.90 0.73 -2.20
C TYR A 124 -7.62 -0.78 -2.09
N TYR A 125 -6.42 -1.25 -2.43
CA TYR A 125 -6.08 -2.68 -2.30
C TYR A 125 -6.08 -3.12 -0.84
N VAL A 126 -5.52 -2.33 0.07
CA VAL A 126 -5.50 -2.65 1.52
C VAL A 126 -6.92 -2.73 2.07
N THR A 127 -7.76 -1.72 1.80
CA THR A 127 -9.15 -1.69 2.25
C THR A 127 -9.95 -2.85 1.66
N LYS A 128 -9.81 -3.13 0.36
CA LYS A 128 -10.52 -4.22 -0.30
C LYS A 128 -10.17 -5.58 0.32
N SER A 129 -8.88 -5.85 0.54
CA SER A 129 -8.44 -7.11 1.16
C SER A 129 -8.94 -7.26 2.59
N ALA A 130 -8.90 -6.19 3.38
CA ALA A 130 -9.38 -6.23 4.76
C ALA A 130 -10.91 -6.40 4.84
N ILE A 131 -11.67 -5.75 3.95
CA ILE A 131 -13.13 -5.95 3.83
C ILE A 131 -13.46 -7.39 3.43
N HIS A 132 -12.70 -7.98 2.50
CA HIS A 132 -12.90 -9.39 2.10
C HIS A 132 -12.81 -10.33 3.30
N VAL A 133 -11.84 -10.12 4.20
CA VAL A 133 -11.71 -10.90 5.44
C VAL A 133 -12.88 -10.64 6.40
N LEU A 134 -13.33 -9.38 6.54
CA LEU A 134 -14.50 -9.06 7.38
C LEU A 134 -15.81 -9.68 6.88
N MET A 135 -15.95 -9.79 5.56
CA MET A 135 -17.09 -10.41 4.89
C MET A 135 -17.00 -11.94 4.88
N GLU A 136 -16.09 -12.53 5.65
CA GLU A 136 -15.88 -13.98 5.74
C GLU A 136 -15.56 -14.61 4.37
N GLY A 137 -14.86 -13.85 3.53
CA GLY A 137 -14.46 -14.27 2.21
C GLY A 137 -13.50 -15.46 2.25
N THR A 138 -13.61 -16.30 1.22
CA THR A 138 -12.75 -17.47 1.05
C THR A 138 -11.28 -17.05 0.93
N PRO A 139 -10.34 -17.75 1.62
CA PRO A 139 -8.92 -17.47 1.50
C PRO A 139 -8.46 -17.57 0.04
N SER A 140 -7.77 -16.56 -0.46
CA SER A 140 -7.32 -16.50 -1.86
C SER A 140 -6.21 -17.52 -2.21
N ASN A 141 -5.66 -18.21 -1.22
CA ASN A 141 -4.64 -19.25 -1.37
C ASN A 141 -5.20 -20.68 -1.22
N VAL A 142 -6.53 -20.84 -1.17
CA VAL A 142 -7.19 -22.13 -0.97
C VAL A 142 -8.10 -22.42 -2.16
N ASP A 143 -7.91 -23.59 -2.77
CA ASP A 143 -8.85 -24.15 -3.74
C ASP A 143 -9.91 -24.98 -2.99
N VAL A 144 -11.15 -24.52 -3.03
CA VAL A 144 -12.27 -25.18 -2.35
C VAL A 144 -12.51 -26.57 -2.94
N GLN A 145 -12.32 -26.75 -4.25
CA GLN A 145 -12.46 -28.05 -4.89
C GLN A 145 -11.40 -29.05 -4.42
N GLU A 146 -10.16 -28.60 -4.23
CA GLU A 146 -9.08 -29.45 -3.73
C GLU A 146 -9.38 -29.93 -2.30
N ILE A 147 -9.90 -29.04 -1.44
CA ILE A 147 -10.33 -29.41 -0.08
C ILE A 147 -11.49 -30.40 -0.09
N ILE A 148 -12.50 -30.18 -0.93
CA ILE A 148 -13.65 -31.10 -1.05
C ILE A 148 -13.16 -32.49 -1.44
N GLN A 149 -12.32 -32.58 -2.49
CA GLN A 149 -11.78 -33.85 -2.95
C GLN A 149 -10.95 -34.55 -1.87
N LEU A 150 -10.15 -33.81 -1.11
CA LEU A 150 -9.34 -34.37 -0.03
C LEU A 150 -10.21 -34.97 1.09
N ILE A 151 -11.29 -34.27 1.46
CA ILE A 151 -12.21 -34.74 2.50
C ILE A 151 -13.02 -35.95 2.00
N GLU A 152 -13.51 -35.93 0.76
CA GLU A 152 -14.26 -37.05 0.16
C GLU A 152 -13.42 -38.32 -0.04
N GLN A 153 -12.10 -38.19 -0.15
CA GLN A 153 -11.18 -39.34 -0.21
C GLN A 153 -10.95 -40.02 1.16
N THR A 154 -11.47 -39.47 2.25
CA THR A 154 -11.29 -40.02 3.59
C THR A 154 -12.31 -41.14 3.86
N ASP A 155 -11.83 -42.31 4.28
CA ASP A 155 -12.69 -43.46 4.60
C ASP A 155 -13.78 -43.08 5.62
N GLY A 156 -15.03 -43.37 5.26
CA GLY A 156 -16.21 -43.08 6.08
C GLY A 156 -16.94 -41.78 5.77
N VAL A 157 -16.43 -40.95 4.85
CA VAL A 157 -17.16 -39.77 4.32
C VAL A 157 -17.96 -40.20 3.09
N GLU A 158 -19.30 -40.11 3.15
CA GLU A 158 -20.16 -40.41 2.00
C GLU A 158 -20.35 -39.21 1.06
N SER A 159 -20.55 -38.00 1.61
CA SER A 159 -20.62 -36.75 0.84
C SER A 159 -20.55 -35.51 1.74
N ILE A 160 -20.20 -34.36 1.14
CA ILE A 160 -20.19 -33.05 1.81
C ILE A 160 -21.38 -32.22 1.30
N HIS A 161 -22.29 -31.85 2.20
CA HIS A 161 -23.49 -31.08 1.83
C HIS A 161 -23.36 -29.57 2.06
N ASP A 162 -22.52 -29.16 3.00
CA ASP A 162 -22.35 -27.77 3.37
C ASP A 162 -20.92 -27.52 3.87
N LEU A 163 -20.18 -26.67 3.16
CA LEU A 163 -18.78 -26.34 3.46
C LEU A 163 -18.61 -24.83 3.45
N HIS A 164 -18.29 -24.28 4.63
CA HIS A 164 -18.00 -22.86 4.81
C HIS A 164 -16.54 -22.68 5.21
N ILE A 165 -15.78 -21.94 4.39
CA ILE A 165 -14.36 -21.65 4.63
C ILE A 165 -14.16 -20.14 4.59
N TRP A 166 -13.64 -19.59 5.68
CA TRP A 166 -13.34 -18.17 5.80
C TRP A 166 -11.99 -17.92 6.48
N THR A 167 -11.41 -16.76 6.21
CA THR A 167 -10.17 -16.30 6.84
C THR A 167 -10.46 -15.53 8.14
N ILE A 168 -9.66 -15.76 9.20
CA ILE A 168 -9.78 -15.03 10.48
C ILE A 168 -8.76 -13.89 10.59
N THR A 169 -7.59 -14.04 9.98
CA THR A 169 -6.48 -13.08 10.00
C THR A 169 -5.63 -13.22 8.74
N SER A 170 -4.88 -12.15 8.39
CA SER A 170 -3.95 -12.12 7.26
C SER A 170 -2.93 -13.25 7.28
#